data_AF-K3Y4L4-F1
#
_entry.id   AF-K3Y4L4-F1
#
_cell.length_a   1.000
_cell.length_b   1.000
_cell.length_c   1.000
_cell.angle_alpha   90.00
_cell.angle_beta   90.00
_cell.angle_gamma   90.00
#
_symmetry.space_group_name_H-M   'P 1'
#
loop_
_entity.id
_entity.type
_entity.pdbx_description
1 polymer ?
#
loop_
_entity_poly.entity_id
_entity_poly.type
_entity_poly.pdbx_seq_one_letter_code
_entity_poly.pdbx_strand_id
1 'polypeptide(L)' 'MRIRHPNIVQLIGYCAETKFEAMPQNGEHILAERRHRLLCFEYISNGSLRDYVLGMIGKYSI' A
#
# COMPACT_ATOMS: atom_id res chain seq x y z
N MET A 1 -8.20 -17.24 -5.98
CA MET A 1 -9.14 -16.58 -6.93
C MET A 1 -8.47 -15.32 -7.46
N ARG A 2 -8.34 -15.15 -8.78
CA ARG A 2 -7.61 -14.03 -9.39
C ARG A 2 -8.61 -13.06 -10.01
N ILE A 3 -8.75 -11.87 -9.42
CA ILE A 3 -9.57 -10.80 -9.98
C ILE A 3 -8.82 -10.22 -11.18
N ARG A 4 -9.48 -10.17 -12.34
CA ARG A 4 -8.96 -9.58 -13.58
C ARG A 4 -10.08 -8.79 -14.24
N HIS A 5 -9.93 -7.48 -14.30
CA HIS A 5 -10.90 -6.59 -14.93
C HIS A 5 -10.16 -5.33 -15.41
N PRO A 6 -10.51 -4.75 -16.58
CA PRO A 6 -9.79 -3.60 -17.15
C PRO A 6 -9.77 -2.36 -16.25
N ASN A 7 -10.73 -2.22 -15.34
CA ASN A 7 -10.85 -1.08 -14.43
C ASN A 7 -10.39 -1.37 -12.99
N ILE A 8 -9.68 -2.48 -12.76
CA ILE A 8 -9.15 -2.85 -11.44
C ILE A 8 -7.66 -3.10 -11.58
N VAL A 9 -6.85 -2.40 -10.76
CA VAL A 9 -5.41 -2.59 -10.72
C VAL A 9 -5.08 -4.04 -10.34
N GLN A 10 -4.34 -4.72 -11.21
CA GLN A 10 -4.01 -6.12 -11.04
C GLN A 10 -3.09 -6.34 -9.84
N LEU A 11 -3.52 -7.17 -8.90
CA LEU A 11 -2.62 -7.75 -7.91
C LEU A 11 -1.71 -8.76 -8.62
N ILE A 12 -0.39 -8.52 -8.60
CA ILE A 12 0.63 -9.37 -9.22
C ILE A 12 1.25 -10.36 -8.21
N GLY A 13 1.21 -10.04 -6.92
CA GLY A 13 1.75 -10.90 -5.88
C GLY A 13 1.58 -10.31 -4.48
N TYR A 14 2.10 -11.02 -3.49
CA TYR A 14 2.15 -10.55 -2.11
C TYR A 14 3.44 -11.06 -1.45
N CYS A 15 3.91 -10.33 -0.44
CA CYS A 15 4.94 -10.78 0.47
C CYS A 15 4.34 -10.85 1.87
N ALA A 16 4.52 -11.98 2.55
CA ALA A 16 4.08 -12.18 3.92
C ALA A 16 5.28 -12.66 4.74
N GLU A 17 5.81 -11.77 5.55
CA GLU A 17 6.94 -12.04 6.43
C GLU A 17 6.46 -12.00 7.88
N THR A 18 6.84 -13.02 8.63
CA THR A 18 6.65 -13.10 10.08
C THR A 18 8.01 -13.27 10.73
N LYS A 19 8.33 -12.38 11.68
CA LYS A 19 9.56 -12.42 12.47
C LYS A 19 9.23 -12.33 13.95
N PHE A 20 10.05 -12.92 14.79
CA PHE A 20 10.04 -12.64 16.22
C PHE A 20 11.13 -11.60 16.51
N GLU A 21 10.75 -10.50 17.13
CA GLU A 21 11.64 -9.37 17.43
C GLU A 21 11.50 -8.97 18.90
N ALA A 22 12.61 -8.59 19.53
CA ALA A 22 12.59 -8.02 20.87
C ALA A 22 12.06 -6.58 20.81
N MET A 23 10.83 -6.35 21.28
CA MET A 23 10.15 -5.06 21.20
C MET A 23 9.96 -4.44 22.58
N PRO A 24 10.17 -3.11 22.72
CA PRO A 24 9.93 -2.42 23.98
C PRO A 24 8.43 -2.40 24.29
N GLN A 25 8.06 -2.89 25.46
CA GLN A 25 6.73 -2.80 26.05
C GLN A 25 6.88 -2.41 27.52
N ASN A 26 6.32 -1.26 27.90
CA ASN A 26 6.33 -0.77 29.28
C ASN A 26 7.73 -0.70 29.94
N GLY A 27 8.78 -0.46 29.14
CA GLY A 27 10.16 -0.35 29.64
C GLY A 27 10.95 -1.66 29.65
N GLU A 28 10.33 -2.80 29.34
CA GLU A 28 11.01 -4.09 29.14
C GLU A 28 10.98 -4.51 27.67
N HIS A 29 11.94 -5.32 27.24
CA HIS A 29 11.91 -5.93 25.91
C HIS A 29 11.24 -7.30 25.97
N ILE A 30 10.15 -7.46 25.23
CA ILE A 30 9.46 -8.75 25.06
C ILE A 30 9.73 -9.33 23.68
N LEU A 31 9.78 -10.66 23.58
CA LEU A 31 9.83 -11.32 22.28
C LEU A 31 8.42 -11.33 21.67
N ALA A 32 8.19 -10.49 20.66
CA ALA A 32 6.89 -10.33 20.02
C ALA A 32 6.94 -10.74 18.55
N GLU A 33 5.82 -11.27 18.06
CA GLU A 33 5.66 -11.55 16.63
C GLU A 33 5.38 -10.25 15.87
N ARG A 34 6.25 -9.91 14.93
CA ARG A 34 6.06 -8.85 13.96
C ARG A 34 5.67 -9.43 12.61
N ARG A 35 4.58 -8.91 12.04
CA ARG A 35 4.06 -9.32 10.75
C ARG A 35 4.19 -8.18 9.75
N HIS A 36 4.94 -8.38 8.68
CA HIS A 36 4.97 -7.50 7.51
C HIS A 36 4.21 -8.15 6.37
N ARG A 37 3.22 -7.44 5.86
CA ARG A 37 2.39 -7.91 4.74
C ARG A 37 2.41 -6.84 3.66
N LEU A 38 2.88 -7.20 2.48
CA LEU A 38 2.94 -6.32 1.31
C LEU A 38 2.05 -6.90 0.22
N LEU A 39 1.31 -6.02 -0.44
CA LEU A 39 0.60 -6.34 -1.68
C LEU A 39 1.34 -5.69 -2.83
N CYS A 40 1.63 -6.47 -3.85
CA CYS A 40 2.31 -6.01 -5.06
C CYS A 40 1.27 -5.91 -6.17
N PHE A 41 1.08 -4.70 -6.69
CA PHE A 41 0.18 -4.41 -7.80
C PHE A 41 0.97 -4.08 -9.08
N GLU A 42 0.32 -4.18 -10.24
CA GLU A 42 0.87 -3.62 -11.46
C GLU A 42 1.11 -2.11 -11.30
N TYR A 43 2.11 -1.59 -12.01
CA TYR A 43 2.39 -0.17 -12.02
C TYR A 43 1.46 0.56 -12.99
N ILE A 44 0.87 1.67 -12.54
CA ILE A 44 0.06 2.56 -13.37
C ILE A 44 0.66 3.95 -13.33
N SER A 45 1.05 4.46 -14.50
CA SER A 45 1.47 5.85 -14.68
C SER A 45 0.24 6.78 -14.66
N ASN A 46 0.43 8.06 -14.31
CA ASN A 46 -0.59 9.13 -14.21
C ASN A 46 -1.20 9.40 -12.82
N GLY A 47 -0.75 8.70 -11.78
CA GLY A 47 -1.13 9.03 -10.40
C GLY A 47 -2.62 8.80 -10.13
N SER A 48 -3.16 9.50 -9.13
CA SER A 48 -4.55 9.29 -8.71
C SER A 48 -5.52 10.21 -9.43
N LEU A 49 -6.79 9.79 -9.52
CA LEU A 49 -7.87 10.65 -10.00
C LEU A 49 -7.96 11.95 -9.18
N ARG A 50 -7.67 11.88 -7.88
CA ARG A 50 -7.63 13.06 -7.01
C ARG A 50 -6.61 14.08 -7.48
N ASP A 51 -5.39 13.62 -7.82
CA ASP A 51 -4.32 14.50 -8.28
C ASP A 51 -4.69 15.15 -9.62
N TYR A 52 -5.31 14.37 -10.51
CA TYR A 52 -5.83 14.88 -11.77
C TYR A 52 -6.89 15.97 -11.57
N VAL A 53 -7.90 15.71 -10.72
CA VAL A 53 -8.99 16.66 -10.46
C VAL A 53 -8.49 17.93 -9.78
N LEU A 54 -7.62 17.81 -8.79
CA LEU A 54 -7.02 18.98 -8.12
C LEU A 54 -6.16 19.80 -9.09
N GLY A 55 -5.39 19.13 -9.95
CA GLY A 55 -4.61 19.79 -11.00
C GLY A 55 -5.47 20.50 -12.04
N MET A 56 -6.68 20.02 -12.31
CA MET A 56 -7.65 20.74 -13.14
C MET A 56 -8.23 21.96 -12.42
N ILE A 57 -8.73 21.79 -11.19
CA ILE A 57 -9.33 22.91 -10.43
C ILE A 57 -8.34 24.07 -10.28
N GLY A 58 -7.07 23.78 -9.96
CA GLY A 58 -6.02 24.80 -9.85
C GLY A 58 -5.75 25.56 -11.16
N LYS A 59 -6.11 24.99 -12.33
CA LYS A 59 -5.98 25.64 -13.64
C LYS A 59 -7.21 26.48 -14.03
N TYR A 60 -8.38 26.19 -13.46
CA TYR A 60 -9.65 26.86 -13.78
C TYR A 60 -10.05 27.93 -12.78
N SER A 61 -9.31 28.12 -11.68
CA SER A 61 -9.51 29.23 -10.72
C SER A 61 -8.90 30.56 -11.18
N ILE A 62 -8.96 30.87 -12.49
CA ILE A 62 -8.62 32.20 -13.05
C ILE A 62 -9.83 33.11 -12.94
#